data_AF-A0A952L0P5-F1
#
_entry.id   AF-A0A952L0P5-F1
#
_cell.length_a   1.000
_cell.length_b   1.000
_cell.length_c   1.000
_cell.angle_alpha   90.00
_cell.angle_beta   90.00
_cell.angle_gamma   90.00
#
_symmetry.space_group_name_H-M   'P 1'
#
loop_
_entity.id
_entity.type
_entity.pdbx_description
1 polymer ?
#
loop_
_entity_poly.entity_id
_entity_poly.type
_entity_poly.pdbx_seq_one_letter_code
_entity_poly.pdbx_strand_id
1 'polypeptide(L)' 'EAFGGDPVRAEAIVRRERAAYVVFCAGDPEASVHAEVRRDNLANRLLAGKPPAWLTPLPGYRGGLSVYRVAPL' A
#
# COMPACT_ATOMS: atom_id res chain seq x y z
N GLU A 1 11.50 -3.06 -1.93
CA GLU A 1 11.30 -1.93 -0.99
C GLU A 1 9.94 -1.27 -1.25
N ALA A 2 9.52 -0.30 -0.43
CA ALA A 2 8.17 0.27 -0.40
C ALA A 2 7.06 -0.79 -0.33
N PHE A 3 6.44 -1.17 -1.45
CA PHE A 3 5.34 -2.15 -1.47
C PHE A 3 5.78 -3.57 -1.09
N GLY A 4 6.92 -4.05 -1.62
CA GLY A 4 7.40 -5.42 -1.39
C GLY A 4 8.30 -5.60 -0.14
N GLY A 5 8.77 -4.50 0.46
CA GLY A 5 9.79 -4.50 1.52
C GLY A 5 9.24 -4.59 2.95
N ASP A 6 10.08 -4.23 3.92
CA ASP A 6 9.70 -4.04 5.33
C ASP A 6 8.54 -3.01 5.47
N PRO A 7 7.50 -3.28 6.26
CA PRO A 7 6.30 -2.45 6.27
C PRO A 7 6.51 -1.17 7.09
N VAL A 8 7.41 -1.17 8.08
CA VAL A 8 7.83 0.01 8.83
C VAL A 8 8.63 0.93 7.90
N ARG A 9 9.51 0.35 7.08
CA ARG A 9 10.26 1.11 6.08
C ARG A 9 9.34 1.68 4.99
N ALA A 10 8.27 0.98 4.62
CA ALA A 10 7.26 1.49 3.70
C ALA A 10 6.59 2.77 4.23
N GLU A 11 6.16 2.76 5.50
CA GLU A 11 5.64 3.97 6.14
C GLU A 11 6.68 5.08 6.16
N ALA A 12 7.91 4.79 6.61
CA ALA A 12 8.98 5.78 6.67
C ALA A 12 9.24 6.47 5.32
N ILE A 13 9.20 5.72 4.21
CA ILE A 13 9.29 6.28 2.85
C ILE A 13 8.12 7.23 2.58
N VAL A 14 6.88 6.79 2.79
CA VAL A 14 5.67 7.61 2.58
C VAL A 14 5.73 8.91 3.39
N ARG A 15 6.15 8.84 4.65
CA ARG A 15 6.30 10.01 5.53
C ARG A 15 7.38 10.96 5.04
N ARG A 16 8.55 10.44 4.68
CA ARG A 16 9.68 11.24 4.17
C ARG A 16 9.31 11.99 2.90
N GLU A 17 8.61 11.34 1.98
CA GLU A 17 8.17 11.94 0.71
C GLU A 17 6.94 12.84 0.87
N ARG A 18 6.37 12.96 2.08
CA ARG A 18 5.16 13.75 2.38
C ARG A 18 3.98 13.37 1.48
N ALA A 19 3.88 12.08 1.13
CA ALA A 19 2.80 11.59 0.30
C ALA A 19 1.46 11.73 1.04
N ALA A 20 0.48 12.36 0.39
CA ALA A 20 -0.88 12.49 0.93
C ALA A 20 -1.74 11.25 0.63
N TYR A 21 -1.40 10.52 -0.43
CA TYR A 21 -2.13 9.35 -0.90
C TYR A 21 -1.18 8.23 -1.31
N VAL A 22 -1.64 7.00 -1.13
CA VAL A 22 -1.04 5.79 -1.70
C VAL A 22 -2.06 5.19 -2.66
N VAL A 23 -1.60 4.87 -3.87
CA VAL A 23 -2.41 4.23 -4.91
C VAL A 23 -1.88 2.82 -5.14
N PHE A 24 -2.78 1.86 -5.24
CA PHE A 24 -2.43 0.46 -5.46
C PHE A 24 -3.39 -0.17 -6.46
N CYS A 25 -2.84 -0.75 -7.53
CA CYS A 25 -3.62 -1.48 -8.52
C CYS A 25 -3.41 -2.98 -8.33
N ALA A 26 -4.42 -3.68 -7.81
CA ALA A 26 -4.38 -5.13 -7.63
C ALA A 26 -4.37 -5.92 -8.95
N GLY A 27 -4.81 -5.29 -10.05
CA GLY A 27 -4.78 -5.89 -11.38
C GLY A 27 -3.44 -5.74 -12.11
N ASP A 28 -2.49 -4.99 -11.54
CA ASP A 28 -1.17 -4.82 -12.14
C ASP A 28 -0.29 -6.05 -11.84
N PRO A 29 0.35 -6.69 -12.85
CA PRO A 29 1.22 -7.84 -12.61
C PRO A 29 2.34 -7.59 -11.60
N GLU A 30 2.82 -6.35 -11.49
CA GLU A 30 3.86 -5.97 -10.54
C GLU A 30 3.39 -6.10 -9.08
N ALA A 31 2.08 -6.01 -8.82
CA ALA A 31 1.52 -6.21 -7.49
C ALA A 31 1.82 -7.61 -6.95
N SER A 32 1.73 -8.64 -7.79
CA SER A 32 2.07 -10.02 -7.44
C SER A 32 3.56 -10.20 -7.20
N VAL A 33 4.41 -9.59 -8.04
CA VAL A 33 5.88 -9.62 -7.86
C VAL A 33 6.28 -9.01 -6.52
N HIS A 34 5.70 -7.85 -6.17
CA HIS A 34 5.94 -7.24 -4.86
C HIS A 34 5.47 -8.13 -3.72
N ALA A 35 4.31 -8.79 -3.85
CA ALA A 35 3.75 -9.69 -2.83
C ALA A 35 4.64 -10.92 -2.56
N GLU A 36 5.39 -11.41 -3.56
CA GLU A 36 6.27 -12.57 -3.42
C GLU A 36 7.56 -12.28 -2.65
N VAL A 37 8.00 -11.01 -2.59
CA VAL A 37 9.26 -10.63 -1.92
C VAL A 37 9.26 -11.01 -0.44
N ARG A 38 8.12 -10.84 0.26
CA ARG A 38 8.01 -11.07 1.70
C ARG A 38 6.55 -11.17 2.16
N ARG A 39 6.23 -12.10 3.06
CA ARG A 39 4.83 -12.39 3.45
C ARG A 39 4.08 -11.25 4.13
N ASP A 40 4.74 -10.40 4.92
CA ASP A 40 4.11 -9.35 5.72
C ASP A 40 4.25 -7.94 5.12
N ASN A 41 4.66 -7.87 3.85
CA ASN A 41 4.84 -6.59 3.14
C ASN A 41 3.53 -5.83 2.89
N LEU A 42 3.69 -4.57 2.47
CA LEU A 42 2.56 -3.68 2.24
C LEU A 42 1.68 -4.21 1.09
N ALA A 43 2.27 -4.70 0.00
CA ALA A 43 1.52 -5.27 -1.13
C ALA A 43 0.55 -6.39 -0.69
N ASN A 44 1.03 -7.37 0.08
CA ASN A 44 0.21 -8.45 0.62
C ASN A 44 -0.94 -7.92 1.50
N ARG A 45 -0.66 -6.92 2.34
CA ARG A 45 -1.70 -6.28 3.18
C ARG A 45 -2.77 -5.59 2.33
N LEU A 46 -2.39 -4.87 1.28
CA LEU A 46 -3.32 -4.17 0.40
C LEU A 46 -4.12 -5.16 -0.46
N LEU A 47 -3.49 -6.20 -1.01
CA LEU A 47 -4.16 -7.29 -1.74
C LEU A 47 -5.18 -8.03 -0.86
N ALA A 48 -4.86 -8.23 0.42
CA ALA A 48 -5.77 -8.85 1.39
C ALA A 48 -6.89 -7.93 1.89
N GLY A 49 -6.96 -6.67 1.42
CA GLY A 49 -7.94 -5.69 1.88
C GLY A 49 -7.73 -5.26 3.34
N LYS A 50 -6.51 -5.38 3.86
CA LYS A 50 -6.13 -5.08 5.25
C LYS A 50 -5.07 -3.99 5.31
N PRO A 51 -5.39 -2.74 4.90
CA PRO A 51 -4.42 -1.66 4.96
C PRO A 51 -3.92 -1.44 6.40
N PRO A 52 -2.65 -1.04 6.58
CA PRO A 52 -2.14 -0.64 7.89
C PRO A 52 -2.86 0.62 8.39
N ALA A 53 -2.83 0.86 9.71
CA ALA A 53 -3.60 1.95 10.36
C ALA A 53 -3.25 3.36 9.85
N TRP A 54 -2.07 3.56 9.27
CA TRP A 54 -1.66 4.83 8.66
C TRP A 54 -2.25 5.06 7.25
N LEU A 55 -3.03 4.11 6.71
CA LEU A 55 -3.73 4.21 5.44
C LEU A 55 -5.24 4.06 5.62
N THR A 56 -5.96 5.13 5.33
CA THR A 56 -7.43 5.14 5.32
C THR A 56 -7.94 4.90 3.89
N PRO A 57 -8.71 3.83 3.62
CA PRO A 57 -9.25 3.59 2.28
C PRO A 57 -10.24 4.68 1.88
N LEU A 58 -10.14 5.17 0.65
CA LEU A 58 -11.11 6.10 0.07
C LEU A 58 -12.16 5.36 -0.73
N PRO A 59 -13.46 5.68 -0.55
CA PRO A 59 -14.51 5.10 -1.37
C PRO A 59 -14.48 5.67 -2.79
N GLY A 60 -15.16 5.00 -3.72
CA GLY A 60 -15.38 5.50 -5.08
C GLY A 60 -14.44 4.95 -6.15
N TYR A 61 -13.38 4.22 -5.77
CA TYR A 61 -12.51 3.50 -6.71
C TYR A 61 -12.98 2.04 -6.88
N ARG A 62 -13.12 1.58 -8.12
CA ARG A 62 -13.59 0.24 -8.49
C ARG A 62 -12.61 -0.41 -9.49
N GLY A 63 -12.71 -1.73 -9.67
CA GLY A 63 -12.02 -2.43 -10.76
C GLY A 63 -10.53 -2.71 -10.51
N GLY A 64 -10.14 -2.97 -9.26
CA GLY A 64 -8.77 -3.34 -8.89
C GLY A 64 -7.89 -2.16 -8.45
N LEU A 65 -8.29 -0.92 -8.73
CA LEU A 65 -7.65 0.27 -8.18
C LEU A 65 -8.15 0.56 -6.77
N SER A 66 -7.23 0.71 -5.83
CA SER A 66 -7.47 1.19 -4.47
C SER A 66 -6.66 2.46 -4.21
N VAL A 67 -7.31 3.45 -3.60
CA VAL A 67 -6.64 4.69 -3.17
C VAL A 67 -6.82 4.84 -1.67
N TYR A 68 -5.73 5.16 -1.00
CA TYR A 68 -5.68 5.34 0.44
C TYR A 68 -5.18 6.75 0.76
N ARG A 69 -5.82 7.40 1.72
CA ARG A 69 -5.31 8.64 2.33
C ARG A 69 -4.31 8.27 3.42
N VAL A 70 -3.18 8.97 3.43
CA VAL A 70 -2.20 8.85 4.52
C VAL A 70 -2.75 9.57 5.74
N ALA A 71 -2.91 8.86 6.84
CA ALA A 71 -3.36 9.45 8.10
C ALA A 71 -2.31 10.47 8.60
N PRO A 72 -2.68 11.53 9.31
CA PRO A 72 -1.71 12.37 10.03
C PRO A 72 -0.83 11.54 10.98
N LEU A 73 0.32 12.08 11.36
CA LEU A 73 1.12 11.54 12.47
C LEU A 73 0.40 11.71 13.80
#